data_AF-A0A6V7UCD2-F1
#
_entry.id   AF-A0A6V7UCD2-F1
#
_cell.length_a   1.000
_cell.length_b   1.000
_cell.length_c   1.000
_cell.angle_alpha   90.00
_cell.angle_beta   90.00
_cell.angle_gamma   90.00
#
_symmetry.space_group_name_H-M   'P 1'
#
loop_
_entity.id
_entity.type
_entity.pdbx_description
1 polymer ?
#
loop_
_entity_poly.entity_id
_entity_poly.type
_entity_poly.pdbx_seq_one_letter_code
_entity_poly.pdbx_strand_id
1 'polypeptide(L)'
;MFPILAPKARRPSEIEEQQQSDNASKSLPNETTSSAAERYFQAPELPKLRAIVFAEFDNDIGRVLRFQIPCQVFDKQRFESISSAIIPSEEMRDRMITVNMFENKIIGYPIGMKDKRYPREILIFNMCFVISRQVECDWIYEPLVQKCAEYLVELEKERSFISEEKLRLPVLMREIFLGLNNKGKIKSFTKIIRII
;
A
#
# COMPACT_ATOMS: atom_id res chain seq x y z
N MET A 1 24.54 -50.21 64.64
CA MET A 1 23.42 -51.06 65.08
C MET A 1 23.17 -50.75 66.55
N PHE A 2 22.14 -49.97 66.86
CA PHE A 2 21.44 -49.74 68.14
C PHE A 2 20.44 -48.58 67.91
N PRO A 3 19.33 -48.48 68.65
CA PRO A 3 18.00 -48.57 68.05
C PRO A 3 17.10 -47.34 68.27
N ILE A 4 15.92 -47.42 67.67
CA ILE A 4 14.76 -46.54 67.80
C ILE A 4 14.24 -46.56 69.25
N LEU A 5 13.94 -45.38 69.81
CA LEU A 5 13.01 -45.21 70.92
C LEU A 5 12.15 -43.96 70.69
N ALA A 6 10.84 -44.15 70.64
CA ALA A 6 9.80 -43.14 70.87
C ALA A 6 8.84 -43.75 71.93
N PRO A 7 7.78 -43.09 72.47
CA PRO A 7 7.24 -41.75 72.22
C PRO A 7 6.68 -41.05 73.51
N LYS A 8 5.81 -40.04 73.30
CA LYS A 8 4.81 -39.37 74.19
C LYS A 8 5.27 -38.06 74.84
N ALA A 9 4.42 -37.03 74.99
CA ALA A 9 3.11 -36.67 74.47
C ALA A 9 2.82 -35.24 74.95
N ARG A 10 2.17 -34.39 74.13
CA ARG A 10 1.30 -33.32 74.64
C ARG A 10 0.28 -32.92 73.57
N ARG A 11 -1.01 -33.01 73.93
CA ARG A 11 -2.21 -32.42 73.32
C ARG A 11 -3.20 -32.24 74.50
N PRO A 12 -4.31 -31.49 74.38
CA PRO A 12 -4.66 -30.24 73.65
C PRO A 12 -5.15 -29.18 74.69
N SER A 13 -5.62 -27.96 74.43
CA SER A 13 -6.76 -27.49 73.60
C SER A 13 -6.77 -25.93 73.59
N GLU A 14 -6.87 -25.27 72.42
CA GLU A 14 -8.07 -24.60 71.85
C GLU A 14 -8.31 -23.21 72.52
N ILE A 15 -8.58 -22.08 71.86
CA ILE A 15 -9.45 -21.77 70.71
C ILE A 15 -8.99 -20.40 70.15
N GLU A 16 -8.73 -20.26 68.84
CA GLU A 16 -9.01 -19.02 68.09
C GLU A 16 -9.55 -19.38 66.70
N GLU A 17 -10.57 -18.63 66.30
CA GLU A 17 -11.64 -19.00 65.38
C GLU A 17 -11.27 -18.93 63.89
N GLN A 18 -11.93 -19.80 63.10
CA GLN A 18 -12.05 -19.67 61.66
C GLN A 18 -13.34 -18.90 61.32
N GLN A 19 -13.26 -17.92 60.41
CA GLN A 19 -14.18 -17.84 59.27
C GLN A 19 -13.65 -16.93 58.16
N GLN A 20 -13.83 -17.43 56.93
CA GLN A 20 -13.33 -16.94 55.64
C GLN A 20 -14.36 -16.03 54.96
N SER A 21 -13.95 -14.93 54.33
CA SER A 21 -14.37 -14.52 52.95
C SER A 21 -13.93 -13.11 52.56
N ASP A 22 -13.31 -13.06 51.38
CA ASP A 22 -13.47 -12.12 50.25
C ASP A 22 -12.89 -10.69 50.19
N ASN A 23 -12.21 -10.52 49.06
CA ASN A 23 -11.98 -9.34 48.22
C ASN A 23 -10.86 -8.34 48.56
N ALA A 24 -9.73 -8.60 47.89
CA ALA A 24 -8.69 -7.64 47.60
C ALA A 24 -9.13 -6.67 46.49
N SER A 25 -8.96 -5.37 46.75
CA SER A 25 -8.78 -4.32 45.73
C SER A 25 -8.06 -3.14 46.39
N LYS A 26 -6.76 -2.97 46.09
CA LYS A 26 -6.04 -1.72 46.32
C LYS A 26 -5.22 -1.38 45.07
N SER A 27 -5.54 -0.21 44.54
CA SER A 27 -5.09 0.46 43.32
C SER A 27 -3.69 1.06 43.41
N LEU A 28 -2.98 1.12 42.27
CA LEU A 28 -1.90 2.07 41.94
C LEU A 28 -1.60 2.01 40.41
N PRO A 29 -0.96 3.04 39.81
CA PRO A 29 -1.57 4.21 39.18
C PRO A 29 -1.63 4.15 37.63
N ASN A 30 -2.44 5.04 37.04
CA ASN A 30 -2.56 5.26 35.60
C ASN A 30 -1.27 5.82 34.99
N GLU A 31 -0.61 5.05 34.12
CA GLU A 31 0.29 5.58 33.10
C GLU A 31 -0.15 5.12 31.71
N THR A 32 -0.52 6.13 30.91
CA THR A 32 -0.87 6.03 29.50
C THR A 32 0.34 5.58 28.68
N THR A 33 0.51 4.27 28.54
CA THR A 33 1.30 3.68 27.46
C THR A 33 0.33 3.13 26.43
N SER A 34 -0.24 4.03 25.61
CA SER A 34 -0.87 3.61 24.36
C SER A 34 0.24 3.03 23.49
N SER A 35 0.38 1.72 23.56
CA SER A 35 1.46 0.99 22.92
C SER A 35 1.33 1.14 21.41
N ALA A 36 2.47 1.23 20.72
CA ALA A 36 2.50 1.26 19.26
C ALA A 36 1.65 0.12 18.64
N ALA A 37 1.48 -1.00 19.34
CA ALA A 37 0.63 -2.13 18.97
C ALA A 37 -0.86 -1.79 18.83
N GLU A 38 -1.42 -0.86 19.60
CA GLU A 38 -2.84 -0.46 19.49
C GLU A 38 -3.13 0.31 18.21
N ARG A 39 -2.14 1.02 17.64
CA ARG A 39 -2.28 1.68 16.33
C ARG A 39 -2.37 0.71 15.15
N TYR A 40 -1.97 -0.56 15.33
CA TYR A 40 -2.04 -1.58 14.27
C TYR A 40 -3.41 -2.28 14.17
N PHE A 41 -4.34 -2.04 15.09
CA PHE A 41 -5.65 -2.72 15.12
C PHE A 41 -6.78 -1.99 14.37
N GLN A 42 -6.53 -0.80 13.84
CA GLN A 42 -7.44 -0.15 12.89
C GLN A 42 -6.88 -0.31 11.49
N ALA A 43 -7.67 -0.86 10.56
CA ALA A 43 -7.31 -0.85 9.15
C ALA A 43 -6.98 0.60 8.77
N PRO A 44 -5.73 0.91 8.35
CA PRO A 44 -5.36 2.27 8.04
C PRO A 44 -6.37 2.80 7.03
N GLU A 45 -6.96 3.96 7.31
CA GLU A 45 -7.68 4.66 6.25
C GLU A 45 -6.71 4.82 5.08
N LEU A 46 -7.16 4.42 3.89
CA LEU A 46 -6.33 4.54 2.71
C LEU A 46 -5.86 5.99 2.60
N PRO A 47 -4.55 6.23 2.43
CA PRO A 47 -4.05 7.57 2.23
C PRO A 47 -4.80 8.26 1.07
N LYS A 48 -4.73 9.59 0.97
CA LYS A 48 -5.30 10.27 -0.19
C LYS A 48 -4.28 10.26 -1.32
N LEU A 49 -4.70 9.81 -2.49
CA LEU A 49 -3.97 10.05 -3.72
C LEU A 49 -3.96 11.56 -3.99
N ARG A 50 -2.78 12.11 -4.24
CA ARG A 50 -2.61 13.47 -4.78
C ARG A 50 -2.87 13.49 -6.28
N ALA A 51 -2.38 12.48 -6.99
CA ALA A 51 -2.61 12.31 -8.42
C ALA A 51 -2.43 10.86 -8.87
N ILE A 52 -2.91 10.57 -10.07
CA ILE A 52 -2.47 9.44 -10.90
C ILE A 52 -1.80 10.04 -12.13
N VAL A 53 -0.62 9.53 -12.48
CA VAL A 53 0.12 9.97 -13.65
C VAL A 53 0.35 8.81 -14.61
N PHE A 54 0.36 9.10 -15.90
CA PHE A 54 0.67 8.12 -16.94
C PHE A 54 1.83 8.63 -17.79
N ALA A 55 2.86 7.81 -17.90
CA ALA A 55 4.03 8.07 -18.69
C ALA A 55 4.27 6.94 -19.69
N GLU A 56 4.81 7.27 -20.86
CA GLU A 56 5.13 6.29 -21.91
C GLU A 56 6.47 6.61 -22.58
N PHE A 57 7.05 5.60 -23.22
CA PHE A 57 8.21 5.79 -24.09
C PHE A 57 7.72 6.05 -25.52
N ASP A 58 7.83 7.29 -25.94
CA ASP A 58 7.61 7.77 -27.30
C ASP A 58 8.87 7.50 -28.15
N ASN A 59 8.70 7.05 -29.39
CA ASN A 59 9.82 6.62 -30.23
C ASN A 59 10.71 7.76 -30.69
N ASP A 60 10.15 8.97 -30.79
CA ASP A 60 10.83 10.16 -31.29
C ASP A 60 11.25 11.09 -30.15
N ILE A 61 10.41 11.18 -29.12
CA ILE A 61 10.62 12.10 -27.99
C ILE A 61 11.33 11.41 -26.81
N GLY A 62 11.21 10.08 -26.69
CA GLY A 62 11.69 9.32 -25.54
C GLY A 62 10.68 9.29 -24.40
N ARG A 63 11.12 9.52 -23.16
CA ARG A 63 10.23 9.41 -21.99
C ARG A 63 9.29 10.62 -21.91
N VAL A 64 7.98 10.38 -21.95
CA VAL A 64 6.97 11.43 -21.95
C VAL A 64 5.97 11.21 -20.82
N LEU A 65 5.75 12.25 -20.01
CA LEU A 65 4.61 12.33 -19.10
C LEU A 65 3.38 12.78 -19.88
N ARG A 66 2.48 11.83 -20.17
CA ARG A 66 1.37 12.08 -21.10
C ARG A 66 0.12 12.62 -20.39
N PHE A 67 -0.23 12.05 -19.24
CA PHE A 67 -1.44 12.43 -18.51
C PHE A 67 -1.18 12.58 -17.02
N GLN A 68 -1.88 13.53 -16.39
CA GLN A 68 -1.87 13.77 -14.95
C GLN A 68 -3.30 14.08 -14.50
N ILE A 69 -3.80 13.36 -13.50
CA ILE A 69 -5.17 13.48 -12.99
C ILE A 69 -5.13 13.60 -11.47
N PRO A 70 -5.88 14.52 -10.84
CA PRO A 70 -6.80 15.49 -11.44
C PRO A 70 -6.10 16.78 -11.91
N CYS A 71 -4.94 17.10 -11.33
CA CYS A 71 -4.17 18.31 -11.59
C CYS A 71 -2.72 17.97 -11.97
N GLN A 72 -2.03 18.94 -12.57
CA GLN A 72 -0.61 18.81 -12.88
C GLN A 72 0.20 18.85 -11.57
N VAL A 73 0.84 17.73 -11.25
CA VAL A 73 1.73 17.58 -10.08
C VAL A 73 3.21 17.73 -10.46
N PHE A 74 3.55 17.48 -11.73
CA PHE A 74 4.88 17.65 -12.30
C PHE A 74 4.81 18.54 -13.54
N ASP A 75 5.67 19.56 -13.58
CA ASP A 75 6.02 20.22 -14.83
C ASP A 75 7.03 19.37 -15.62
N LYS A 76 7.36 19.81 -16.84
CA LYS A 76 8.26 19.10 -17.74
C LYS A 76 9.65 18.88 -17.12
N GLN A 77 10.24 19.93 -16.56
CA GLN A 77 11.59 19.89 -15.98
C GLN A 77 11.66 18.94 -14.78
N ARG A 78 10.63 18.98 -13.92
CA ARG A 78 10.49 18.07 -12.79
C ARG A 78 10.39 16.63 -13.28
N PHE A 79 9.52 16.35 -14.24
CA PHE A 79 9.40 15.00 -14.77
C PHE A 79 10.70 14.49 -15.40
N GLU A 80 11.40 15.31 -16.18
CA GLU A 80 12.68 14.95 -16.79
C GLU A 80 13.69 14.43 -15.75
N SER A 81 13.77 15.08 -14.58
CA SER A 81 14.67 14.71 -13.49
C SER A 81 14.44 13.31 -12.89
N ILE A 82 13.21 12.78 -12.99
CA ILE A 82 12.83 11.46 -12.46
C ILE A 82 12.44 10.46 -13.56
N SER A 83 12.44 10.90 -14.83
CA SER A 83 11.88 10.14 -15.94
C SER A 83 12.51 8.76 -16.10
N SER A 84 13.83 8.64 -15.90
CA SER A 84 14.56 7.36 -15.97
C SER A 84 14.20 6.39 -14.85
N ALA A 85 13.73 6.87 -13.70
CA ALA A 85 13.22 6.02 -12.64
C ALA A 85 11.75 5.61 -12.92
N ILE A 86 10.95 6.50 -13.49
CA ILE A 86 9.53 6.23 -13.83
C ILE A 86 9.40 5.29 -15.03
N ILE A 87 10.23 5.45 -16.06
CA ILE A 87 10.32 4.54 -17.20
C ILE A 87 11.74 3.99 -17.26
N PRO A 88 12.02 2.91 -16.49
CA PRO A 88 13.34 2.36 -16.37
C PRO A 88 13.79 1.61 -17.63
N SER A 89 15.08 1.27 -17.66
CA SER A 89 15.67 0.37 -18.65
C SER A 89 15.05 -1.03 -18.57
N GLU A 90 15.27 -1.84 -19.61
CA GLU A 90 14.68 -3.17 -19.75
C GLU A 90 14.88 -4.09 -18.56
N GLU A 91 16.08 -4.06 -17.99
CA GLU A 91 16.48 -4.92 -16.86
C GLU A 91 15.67 -4.66 -15.58
N MET A 92 15.01 -3.50 -15.51
CA MET A 92 14.29 -2.99 -14.34
C MET A 92 12.79 -2.78 -14.61
N ARG A 93 12.29 -3.14 -15.80
CA ARG A 93 10.84 -3.17 -16.09
C ARG A 93 10.16 -4.36 -15.41
N ASP A 94 8.83 -4.29 -15.33
CA ASP A 94 7.96 -5.31 -14.72
C ASP A 94 8.30 -5.57 -13.23
N ARG A 95 8.73 -4.50 -12.56
CA ARG A 95 9.05 -4.47 -11.12
C ARG A 95 8.39 -3.25 -10.48
N MET A 96 7.95 -3.40 -9.23
CA MET A 96 7.46 -2.26 -8.45
C MET A 96 8.57 -1.21 -8.30
N ILE A 97 8.22 0.05 -8.52
CA ILE A 97 9.11 1.19 -8.28
C ILE A 97 8.48 2.17 -7.32
N THR A 98 9.31 2.78 -6.48
CA THR A 98 8.92 3.88 -5.60
C THR A 98 9.95 4.99 -5.71
N VAL A 99 9.52 6.16 -6.20
CA VAL A 99 10.36 7.33 -6.42
C VAL A 99 9.91 8.46 -5.49
N ASN A 100 10.85 9.01 -4.72
CA ASN A 100 10.60 10.17 -3.88
C ASN A 100 11.02 11.45 -4.63
N MET A 101 10.13 12.43 -4.69
CA MET A 101 10.40 13.71 -5.33
C MET A 101 9.69 14.85 -4.60
N PHE A 102 10.45 15.77 -4.01
CA PHE A 102 9.94 16.85 -3.16
C PHE A 102 8.97 16.29 -2.09
N GLU A 103 7.73 16.78 -2.08
CA GLU A 103 6.68 16.36 -1.16
C GLU A 103 5.92 15.11 -1.64
N ASN A 104 6.31 14.50 -2.76
CA ASN A 104 5.61 13.39 -3.37
C ASN A 104 6.38 12.07 -3.25
N LYS A 105 5.63 10.99 -3.02
CA LYS A 105 6.09 9.62 -3.24
C LYS A 105 5.27 9.05 -4.41
N ILE A 106 5.97 8.48 -5.39
CA ILE A 106 5.42 8.03 -6.67
C ILE A 106 5.62 6.53 -6.75
N ILE A 107 4.53 5.77 -6.81
CA ILE A 107 4.53 4.31 -6.81
C ILE A 107 4.05 3.87 -8.18
N GLY A 108 4.84 3.06 -8.88
CA GLY A 108 4.57 2.65 -10.25
C GLY A 108 4.93 1.19 -10.51
N TYR A 109 4.36 0.64 -11.58
CA TYR A 109 4.72 -0.68 -12.09
C TYR A 109 4.93 -0.56 -13.61
N PRO A 110 6.14 -0.20 -14.07
CA PRO A 110 6.43 0.01 -15.47
C PRO A 110 6.30 -1.30 -16.27
N ILE A 111 5.58 -1.22 -17.38
CA ILE A 111 5.28 -2.33 -18.28
C ILE A 111 6.12 -2.21 -19.56
N GLY A 112 6.65 -3.33 -20.04
CA GLY A 112 7.21 -3.47 -21.38
C GLY A 112 6.55 -4.60 -22.18
N MET A 113 5.59 -4.28 -23.05
CA MET A 113 4.89 -5.27 -23.87
C MET A 113 5.59 -5.47 -25.22
N LYS A 114 6.25 -6.62 -25.41
CA LYS A 114 6.89 -6.98 -26.68
C LYS A 114 5.86 -7.49 -27.68
N ASP A 115 5.80 -6.85 -28.85
CA ASP A 115 4.97 -7.26 -29.98
C ASP A 115 5.45 -6.56 -31.26
N LYS A 116 5.50 -7.30 -32.37
CA LYS A 116 5.95 -6.80 -33.70
C LYS A 116 5.08 -5.68 -34.26
N ARG A 117 3.84 -5.51 -33.76
CA ARG A 117 2.95 -4.42 -34.16
C ARG A 117 3.45 -3.04 -33.76
N TYR A 118 4.36 -2.94 -32.78
CA TYR A 118 4.89 -1.66 -32.31
C TYR A 118 6.17 -1.28 -33.08
N PRO A 119 6.44 0.02 -33.33
CA PRO A 119 7.59 0.46 -34.14
C PRO A 119 8.98 0.02 -33.65
N ARG A 120 9.13 -0.32 -32.35
CA ARG A 120 10.37 -0.88 -31.77
C ARG A 120 10.18 -2.30 -31.23
N GLU A 121 9.17 -3.00 -31.74
CA GLU A 121 8.70 -4.29 -31.25
C GLU A 121 8.33 -4.30 -29.75
N ILE A 122 8.14 -3.12 -29.16
CA ILE A 122 7.79 -2.95 -27.75
C ILE A 122 6.96 -1.71 -27.53
N LEU A 123 5.94 -1.83 -26.67
CA LEU A 123 5.20 -0.73 -26.06
C LEU A 123 5.63 -0.61 -24.60
N ILE A 124 6.05 0.58 -24.18
CA ILE A 124 6.52 0.83 -22.81
C ILE A 124 5.69 1.94 -22.19
N PHE A 125 5.08 1.65 -21.04
CA PHE A 125 4.28 2.61 -20.29
C PHE A 125 4.33 2.36 -18.78
N ASN A 126 3.92 3.36 -18.01
CA ASN A 126 3.77 3.24 -16.56
C ASN A 126 2.62 4.14 -16.08
N MET A 127 1.70 3.55 -15.32
CA MET A 127 0.70 4.29 -14.56
C MET A 127 1.14 4.32 -13.10
N CYS A 128 1.37 5.53 -12.56
CA CYS A 128 1.86 5.70 -11.20
C CYS A 128 0.84 6.40 -10.30
N PHE A 129 0.79 5.99 -9.05
CA PHE A 129 0.04 6.65 -8.00
C PHE A 129 0.96 7.62 -7.26
N VAL A 130 0.48 8.83 -7.03
CA VAL A 130 1.22 9.89 -6.35
C VAL A 130 0.55 10.18 -5.03
N ILE A 131 1.31 10.06 -3.94
CA ILE A 131 0.85 10.33 -2.57
C ILE A 131 1.80 11.31 -1.87
N SER A 132 1.40 11.79 -0.70
CA SER A 132 2.28 12.59 0.15
C SER A 132 3.49 11.77 0.58
N ARG A 133 4.70 12.36 0.52
CA ARG A 133 5.93 11.74 1.02
C ARG A 133 5.86 11.39 2.52
N GLN A 134 5.01 12.10 3.26
CA GLN A 134 4.77 11.87 4.70
C GLN A 134 3.95 10.60 5.00
N VAL A 135 3.40 9.93 3.98
CA VAL A 135 2.66 8.69 4.17
C VAL A 135 3.63 7.52 4.38
N GLU A 136 3.55 6.90 5.55
CA GLU A 136 4.37 5.75 5.96
C GLU A 136 3.78 4.40 5.50
N CYS A 137 2.47 4.34 5.27
CA CYS A 137 1.76 3.14 4.80
C CYS A 137 1.57 3.11 3.28
N ASP A 138 2.60 3.49 2.52
CA ASP A 138 2.54 3.56 1.05
C ASP A 138 2.43 2.18 0.37
N TRP A 139 2.99 1.15 1.00
CA TRP A 139 2.94 -0.25 0.55
C TRP A 139 1.50 -0.75 0.27
N ILE A 140 0.49 -0.12 0.87
CA ILE A 140 -0.93 -0.44 0.66
C ILE A 140 -1.36 -0.27 -0.80
N TYR A 141 -0.66 0.57 -1.59
CA TYR A 141 -0.97 0.81 -2.99
C TYR A 141 -0.28 -0.12 -3.96
N GLU A 142 0.79 -0.82 -3.54
CA GLU A 142 1.56 -1.68 -4.45
C GLU A 142 0.69 -2.70 -5.18
N PRO A 143 -0.21 -3.46 -4.51
CA PRO A 143 -1.08 -4.41 -5.21
C PRO A 143 -2.07 -3.72 -6.15
N LEU A 144 -2.45 -2.47 -5.86
CA LEU A 144 -3.42 -1.71 -6.67
C LEU A 144 -2.76 -1.18 -7.94
N VAL A 145 -1.55 -0.64 -7.81
CA VAL A 145 -0.74 -0.15 -8.94
C VAL A 145 -0.41 -1.30 -9.89
N GLN A 146 0.06 -2.43 -9.36
CA GLN A 146 0.35 -3.61 -10.18
C GLN A 146 -0.90 -4.09 -10.93
N LYS A 147 -2.03 -4.20 -10.24
CA LYS A 147 -3.27 -4.68 -10.86
C LYS A 147 -3.85 -3.68 -11.89
N CYS A 148 -3.64 -2.38 -11.72
CA CYS A 148 -3.92 -1.40 -12.77
C CYS A 148 -3.02 -1.62 -14.00
N ALA A 149 -1.74 -1.90 -13.81
CA ALA A 149 -0.81 -2.16 -14.90
C ALA A 149 -1.19 -3.44 -15.68
N GLU A 150 -1.51 -4.52 -14.98
CA GLU A 150 -2.00 -5.79 -15.56
C GLU A 150 -3.30 -5.59 -16.35
N TYR A 151 -4.25 -4.83 -15.81
CA TYR A 151 -5.50 -4.54 -16.52
C TYR A 151 -5.27 -3.72 -17.80
N LEU A 152 -4.36 -2.75 -17.78
CA LEU A 152 -3.99 -2.02 -19.00
C LEU A 152 -3.33 -2.91 -20.04
N VAL A 153 -2.56 -3.92 -19.62
CA VAL A 153 -2.00 -4.94 -20.52
C VAL A 153 -3.11 -5.76 -21.18
N GLU A 154 -4.14 -6.16 -20.43
CA GLU A 154 -5.30 -6.88 -20.96
C GLU A 154 -6.05 -6.01 -21.99
N LEU A 155 -6.37 -4.75 -21.62
CA LEU A 155 -7.04 -3.82 -22.52
C LEU A 155 -6.23 -3.53 -23.79
N GLU A 156 -4.90 -3.43 -23.68
CA GLU A 156 -4.04 -3.26 -24.85
C GLU A 156 -4.05 -4.49 -25.77
N LYS A 157 -4.06 -5.70 -25.20
CA LYS A 157 -4.13 -6.95 -25.98
C LYS A 157 -5.48 -7.14 -26.67
N GLU A 158 -6.56 -6.76 -26.02
CA GLU A 158 -7.92 -6.97 -26.55
C GLU A 158 -8.29 -5.97 -27.64
N ARG A 159 -7.91 -4.70 -27.48
CA ARG A 159 -8.42 -3.61 -28.33
C ARG A 159 -7.46 -2.45 -28.53
N SER A 160 -6.16 -2.64 -28.33
CA SER A 160 -5.18 -1.57 -28.57
C SER A 160 -5.43 -0.32 -27.72
N PHE A 161 -5.89 -0.47 -26.48
CA PHE A 161 -6.44 0.64 -25.70
C PHE A 161 -5.47 1.82 -25.48
N ILE A 162 -4.18 1.56 -25.27
CA ILE A 162 -3.15 2.59 -25.10
C ILE A 162 -2.68 3.10 -26.47
N SER A 163 -2.51 2.19 -27.44
CA SER A 163 -1.95 2.55 -28.76
C SER A 163 -2.94 3.28 -29.67
N GLU A 164 -4.23 2.93 -29.63
CA GLU A 164 -5.30 3.45 -30.51
C GLU A 164 -6.36 4.27 -29.75
N GLU A 165 -6.79 3.84 -28.55
CA GLU A 165 -7.85 4.52 -27.78
C GLU A 165 -7.32 5.47 -26.68
N LYS A 166 -6.09 5.99 -26.84
CA LYS A 166 -5.34 6.75 -25.82
C LYS A 166 -6.12 7.88 -25.14
N LEU A 167 -7.06 8.52 -25.85
CA LEU A 167 -7.90 9.60 -25.31
C LEU A 167 -8.90 9.15 -24.24
N ARG A 168 -9.20 7.85 -24.12
CA ARG A 168 -10.05 7.29 -23.07
C ARG A 168 -9.30 7.05 -21.76
N LEU A 169 -7.97 6.98 -21.80
CA LEU A 169 -7.14 6.71 -20.64
C LEU A 169 -7.30 7.75 -19.50
N PRO A 170 -7.38 9.07 -19.77
CA PRO A 170 -7.68 10.05 -18.72
C PRO A 170 -9.03 9.84 -18.01
N VAL A 171 -10.03 9.29 -18.71
CA VAL A 171 -11.35 9.00 -18.14
C VAL A 171 -11.22 7.83 -17.15
N LEU A 172 -10.59 6.74 -17.57
CA LEU A 172 -10.25 5.60 -16.72
C LEU A 172 -9.44 6.04 -15.48
N MET A 173 -8.38 6.82 -15.68
CA MET A 173 -7.55 7.35 -14.59
C MET A 173 -8.37 8.17 -13.59
N ARG A 174 -9.32 8.98 -14.07
CA ARG A 174 -10.21 9.79 -13.21
C ARG A 174 -11.15 8.92 -12.39
N GLU A 175 -11.72 7.88 -12.98
CA GLU A 175 -12.59 6.94 -12.28
C GLU A 175 -11.83 6.19 -11.17
N ILE A 176 -10.60 5.74 -11.46
CA ILE A 176 -9.71 5.13 -10.46
C ILE A 176 -9.39 6.14 -9.34
N PHE A 177 -8.95 7.35 -9.70
CA PHE A 177 -8.60 8.39 -8.72
C PHE A 177 -9.78 8.73 -7.79
N LEU A 178 -10.95 9.00 -8.36
CA LEU A 178 -12.15 9.32 -7.58
C LEU A 178 -12.62 8.11 -6.76
N GLY A 179 -12.56 6.91 -7.32
CA GLY A 179 -12.93 5.67 -6.64
C GLY A 179 -12.08 5.42 -5.39
N LEU A 180 -10.76 5.57 -5.51
CA LEU A 180 -9.83 5.38 -4.40
C LEU A 180 -9.91 6.50 -3.37
N ASN A 181 -10.08 7.76 -3.80
CA ASN A 181 -10.15 8.88 -2.87
C ASN A 181 -11.51 9.04 -2.17
N ASN A 182 -12.63 8.73 -2.83
CA ASN A 182 -13.96 9.01 -2.26
C ASN A 182 -14.58 7.82 -1.51
N LYS A 183 -14.05 6.60 -1.68
CA LYS A 183 -14.62 5.39 -1.07
C LYS A 183 -13.57 4.61 -0.29
N GLY A 184 -13.20 5.11 0.89
CA GLY A 184 -12.42 4.37 1.92
C GLY A 184 -13.03 3.01 2.36
N LYS A 185 -14.07 2.52 1.69
CA LYS A 185 -14.59 1.15 1.73
C LYS A 185 -14.24 0.45 0.42
N ILE A 186 -12.98 0.05 0.24
CA ILE A 186 -12.61 -0.94 -0.77
C ILE A 186 -13.19 -2.29 -0.30
N LYS A 187 -14.42 -2.63 -0.70
CA LYS A 187 -14.96 -3.99 -0.50
C LYS A 187 -14.39 -5.01 -1.50
N SER A 188 -13.73 -4.53 -2.55
CA SER A 188 -12.84 -5.30 -3.43
C SER A 188 -12.42 -4.39 -4.58
N PHE A 189 -11.12 -4.18 -4.77
CA PHE A 189 -10.59 -3.52 -5.97
C PHE A 189 -11.05 -4.24 -7.26
N THR A 190 -11.37 -5.54 -7.17
CA THR A 190 -12.02 -6.34 -8.21
C THR A 190 -13.39 -5.78 -8.67
N LYS A 191 -14.08 -4.99 -7.86
CA LYS A 191 -15.31 -4.29 -8.29
C LYS A 191 -15.02 -3.02 -9.07
N ILE A 192 -13.92 -2.31 -8.81
CA ILE A 192 -13.55 -1.12 -9.59
C ILE A 192 -13.12 -1.53 -11.00
N ILE A 193 -12.33 -2.60 -11.12
CA ILE A 193 -11.94 -3.14 -12.43
C ILE A 193 -13.11 -3.77 -13.19
N ARG A 194 -14.15 -4.27 -12.50
CA ARG A 194 -15.37 -4.80 -13.13
C ARG A 194 -16.43 -3.75 -13.49
N ILE A 195 -16.28 -2.51 -13.05
CA ILE A 195 -17.22 -1.42 -13.36
C ILE A 195 -16.77 -0.63 -14.60
N ILE A 196 -15.56 -0.89 -15.11
CA ILE A 196 -14.97 -0.31 -16.32
C ILE A 196 -14.88 -1.38 -17.39
#